data_AF-A0A3B6N0V7-F1
#
_entry.id   AF-A0A3B6N0V7-F1
#
_cell.length_a   1.000
_cell.length_b   1.000
_cell.length_c   1.000
_cell.angle_alpha   90.00
_cell.angle_beta   90.00
_cell.angle_gamma   90.00
#
_symmetry.space_group_name_H-M   'P 1'
#
loop_
_entity.id
_entity.type
_entity.pdbx_description
1 polymer ?
#
loop_
_entity_poly.entity_id
_entity_poly.type
_entity_poly.pdbx_seq_one_letter_code
_entity_poly.pdbx_strand_id
1 'polypeptide(L)'
;MAAAPSASASAVAVAEPKTKYDRQLRIWGDQGQAALEKASICLLNCGPTGTEALKNLVLGGIGSVTVVDDSKVEPSDLGNNFLLDEGCLGHSRAKSICSFLQELNDAVKAKYVEESVATMIDTNPSFFSEFTVVIATQLPESSLLKLDGICGSANIVLVAARSYGLTGLVRVSIKEHCVIESKPDHFLDDLRLHNPWTELKQFAKSIDICDKDAVVHKHTPYIVILVRLAEKWADAHDGQLPSTRQEKREFKDLIRAHMLNVDEDNYKEAVESSYKVSLTPGISNEIRQIIDDSSSEVNFSSSDFWVLVSALKEFITNEGNGELPLEGTIPDMTSLTEYYVSLQKIYQAKAESDCLAMEHRVKSILKRIGRDPESISRAYIKTFCKNTRKLKVCRYRSMEEEFSSPALSEVQKYFADEDSCYAMNFYVLLRAVDRLAASYSRLPGIFDRLKAAAVSVLSDMGLKGASLSEDLVTEVCRFAGAEIHPVAAFIGGVASQEVIKLVTKQFVPLNGTFIFNGIDLKSQVLAL
;
A
#
# COMPACT_ATOMS: atom_id res chain seq x y z
N MET A 1 -9.36 -59.49 8.14
CA MET A 1 -8.87 -58.66 7.03
C MET A 1 -9.17 -57.21 7.37
N ALA A 2 -8.12 -56.39 7.34
CA ALA A 2 -8.07 -55.06 7.96
C ALA A 2 -9.02 -54.04 7.32
N ALA A 3 -9.66 -53.23 8.17
CA ALA A 3 -10.39 -52.04 7.78
C ALA A 3 -9.41 -50.94 7.33
N ALA A 4 -9.74 -50.28 6.22
CA ALA A 4 -9.00 -49.15 5.69
C ALA A 4 -9.01 -47.95 6.67
N PRO A 5 -7.91 -47.19 6.79
CA PRO A 5 -7.86 -46.04 7.69
C PRO A 5 -8.62 -44.85 7.10
N SER A 6 -9.36 -44.15 7.96
CA SER A 6 -10.12 -42.94 7.68
C SER A 6 -9.22 -41.76 7.32
N ALA A 7 -9.16 -41.42 6.03
CA ALA A 7 -8.69 -40.12 5.57
C ALA A 7 -9.91 -39.22 5.34
N SER A 8 -10.26 -38.33 6.28
CA SER A 8 -11.17 -37.20 5.95
C SER A 8 -11.36 -36.09 7.00
N ALA A 9 -10.85 -36.18 8.24
CA ALA A 9 -11.10 -35.09 9.21
C ALA A 9 -10.05 -33.96 9.18
N SER A 10 -8.76 -34.28 8.98
CA SER A 10 -7.69 -33.27 9.04
C SER A 10 -7.50 -32.47 7.75
N ALA A 11 -7.88 -33.03 6.60
CA ALA A 11 -7.77 -32.34 5.31
C ALA A 11 -8.90 -31.31 5.09
N VAL A 12 -10.06 -31.47 5.75
CA VAL A 12 -11.22 -30.59 5.59
C VAL A 12 -11.01 -29.28 6.37
N ALA A 13 -10.46 -29.32 7.58
CA ALA A 13 -10.21 -28.12 8.39
C ALA A 13 -9.11 -27.19 7.82
N VAL A 14 -8.17 -27.72 7.03
CA VAL A 14 -7.12 -26.92 6.36
C VAL A 14 -7.63 -26.27 5.06
N ALA A 15 -8.71 -26.79 4.48
CA ALA A 15 -9.28 -26.31 3.22
C ALA A 15 -10.22 -25.09 3.39
N GLU A 16 -10.99 -25.03 4.49
CA GLU A 16 -12.01 -24.00 4.70
C GLU A 16 -11.49 -22.54 4.72
N PRO A 17 -10.36 -22.20 5.39
CA PRO A 17 -9.85 -20.82 5.39
C PRO A 17 -9.38 -20.37 4.01
N LYS A 18 -8.75 -21.27 3.25
CA LYS A 18 -8.25 -20.97 1.90
C LYS A 18 -9.37 -20.76 0.90
N THR A 19 -10.49 -21.47 1.03
CA THR A 19 -11.68 -21.22 0.20
C THR A 19 -12.38 -19.91 0.54
N LYS A 20 -12.48 -19.53 1.82
CA LYS A 20 -13.12 -18.28 2.27
C LYS A 20 -12.41 -17.05 1.73
N TYR A 21 -11.07 -17.06 1.74
CA TYR A 21 -10.24 -15.92 1.35
C TYR A 21 -9.65 -16.01 -0.07
N ASP A 22 -10.07 -16.93 -0.93
CA ASP A 22 -9.47 -17.14 -2.26
C ASP A 22 -9.39 -15.83 -3.08
N ARG A 23 -10.46 -15.04 -3.12
CA ARG A 23 -10.51 -13.79 -3.89
C ARG A 23 -9.50 -12.75 -3.41
N GLN A 24 -9.33 -12.61 -2.09
CA GLN A 24 -8.43 -11.63 -1.52
C GLN A 24 -6.97 -12.13 -1.47
N LEU A 25 -6.76 -13.45 -1.37
CA LEU A 25 -5.44 -14.08 -1.53
C LEU A 25 -4.87 -13.84 -2.94
N ARG A 26 -5.71 -13.72 -3.97
CA ARG A 26 -5.25 -13.30 -5.32
C ARG A 26 -4.76 -11.85 -5.37
N ILE A 27 -5.17 -11.02 -4.41
CA ILE A 27 -4.78 -9.61 -4.33
C ILE A 27 -3.51 -9.49 -3.49
N TRP A 28 -3.48 -9.98 -2.25
CA TRP A 28 -2.35 -9.79 -1.32
C TRP A 28 -1.55 -11.03 -0.95
N GLY A 29 -1.93 -12.20 -1.45
CA GLY A 29 -1.22 -13.46 -1.23
C GLY A 29 -1.31 -13.95 0.22
N ASP A 30 -0.75 -15.15 0.45
CA ASP A 30 -0.70 -15.75 1.79
C ASP A 30 0.08 -14.89 2.79
N GLN A 31 1.13 -14.18 2.33
CA GLN A 31 1.92 -13.30 3.20
C GLN A 31 1.10 -12.11 3.70
N GLY A 32 0.32 -11.46 2.82
CA GLY A 32 -0.58 -10.38 3.21
C GLY A 32 -1.65 -10.88 4.17
N GLN A 33 -2.23 -12.05 3.91
CA GLN A 33 -3.24 -12.64 4.80
C GLN A 33 -2.67 -12.95 6.18
N ALA A 34 -1.47 -13.54 6.25
CA ALA A 34 -0.81 -13.83 7.52
C ALA A 34 -0.45 -12.57 8.32
N ALA A 35 -0.23 -11.43 7.65
CA ALA A 35 -0.05 -10.14 8.32
C ALA A 35 -1.38 -9.63 8.91
N LEU A 36 -2.48 -9.73 8.15
CA LEU A 36 -3.83 -9.38 8.62
C LEU A 36 -4.25 -10.21 9.84
N GLU A 37 -4.09 -11.52 9.78
CA GLU A 37 -4.46 -12.45 10.86
C GLU A 37 -3.68 -12.23 12.18
N LYS A 38 -2.52 -11.57 12.11
CA LYS A 38 -1.70 -11.21 13.28
C LYS A 38 -1.97 -9.80 13.81
N ALA A 39 -2.60 -8.95 13.03
CA ALA A 39 -2.80 -7.56 13.39
C ALA A 39 -3.92 -7.38 14.41
N SER A 40 -3.74 -6.39 15.28
CA SER A 40 -4.70 -5.96 16.29
C SER A 40 -5.12 -4.53 16.02
N ILE A 41 -6.42 -4.28 15.88
CA ILE A 41 -6.99 -2.98 15.54
C ILE A 41 -7.77 -2.41 16.73
N CYS A 42 -7.53 -1.15 17.09
CA CYS A 42 -8.37 -0.42 18.03
C CYS A 42 -9.26 0.56 17.27
N LEU A 43 -10.57 0.51 17.47
CA LEU A 43 -11.51 1.52 16.98
C LEU A 43 -11.95 2.42 18.12
N LEU A 44 -11.81 3.74 17.93
CA LEU A 44 -12.29 4.76 18.85
C LEU A 44 -13.54 5.43 18.27
N ASN A 45 -14.61 5.45 19.08
CA ASN A 45 -15.98 5.80 18.71
C ASN A 45 -16.54 4.86 17.62
N CYS A 46 -17.61 4.14 17.93
CA CYS A 46 -18.19 3.11 17.05
C CYS A 46 -19.49 3.56 16.38
N GLY A 47 -19.46 4.78 15.83
CA GLY A 47 -20.47 5.27 14.89
C GLY A 47 -20.42 4.55 13.54
N PRO A 48 -21.30 4.90 12.59
CA PRO A 48 -21.43 4.18 11.33
C PRO A 48 -20.16 4.16 10.48
N THR A 49 -19.33 5.21 10.49
CA THR A 49 -18.05 5.20 9.75
C THR A 49 -17.10 4.15 10.31
N GLY A 50 -16.97 4.09 11.64
CA GLY A 50 -16.10 3.15 12.32
C GLY A 50 -16.57 1.70 12.15
N THR A 51 -17.88 1.46 12.25
CA THR A 51 -18.43 0.12 12.04
C THR A 51 -18.28 -0.36 10.61
N GLU A 52 -18.44 0.52 9.62
CA GLU A 52 -18.23 0.18 8.22
C GLU A 52 -16.75 -0.16 7.94
N ALA A 53 -15.81 0.57 8.54
CA ALA A 53 -14.39 0.23 8.47
C ALA A 53 -14.10 -1.14 9.11
N LEU A 54 -14.61 -1.40 10.32
CA LEU A 54 -14.39 -2.68 11.00
C LEU A 54 -15.06 -3.85 10.29
N LYS A 55 -16.27 -3.68 9.75
CA LYS A 55 -16.93 -4.70 8.93
C LYS A 55 -16.00 -5.20 7.83
N ASN A 56 -15.39 -4.30 7.08
CA ASN A 56 -14.48 -4.67 5.99
C ASN A 56 -13.22 -5.38 6.50
N LEU A 57 -12.64 -4.92 7.61
CA LEU A 57 -11.45 -5.54 8.20
C LEU A 57 -11.74 -6.94 8.78
N VAL A 58 -12.89 -7.10 9.44
CA VAL A 58 -13.35 -8.37 10.01
C VAL A 58 -13.64 -9.37 8.91
N LEU A 59 -14.34 -8.96 7.85
CA LEU A 59 -14.56 -9.80 6.65
C LEU A 59 -13.22 -10.17 5.98
N GLY A 60 -12.25 -9.27 5.99
CA GLY A 60 -10.88 -9.50 5.51
C GLY A 60 -10.04 -10.45 6.37
N GLY A 61 -10.54 -10.87 7.55
CA GLY A 61 -9.83 -11.80 8.43
C GLY A 61 -8.73 -11.16 9.26
N ILE A 62 -8.94 -9.94 9.74
CA ILE A 62 -8.04 -9.29 10.72
C ILE A 62 -7.95 -10.11 12.02
N GLY A 63 -6.80 -10.14 12.68
CA GLY A 63 -6.59 -11.00 13.87
C GLY A 63 -7.49 -10.66 15.05
N SER A 64 -7.54 -9.39 15.44
CA SER A 64 -8.43 -8.93 16.50
C SER A 64 -8.84 -7.47 16.35
N VAL A 65 -10.01 -7.16 16.89
CA VAL A 65 -10.55 -5.80 16.99
C VAL A 65 -10.92 -5.49 18.44
N THR A 66 -10.58 -4.30 18.91
CA THR A 66 -11.02 -3.74 20.19
C THR A 66 -11.79 -2.45 19.93
N VAL A 67 -13.04 -2.39 20.37
CA VAL A 67 -13.91 -1.21 20.20
C VAL A 67 -13.99 -0.43 21.51
N VAL A 68 -13.65 0.86 21.48
CA VAL A 68 -13.74 1.77 22.63
C VAL A 68 -14.84 2.79 22.37
N ASP A 69 -15.92 2.69 23.15
CA ASP A 69 -17.05 3.63 23.12
C ASP A 69 -17.86 3.47 24.43
N ASP A 70 -18.15 4.59 25.10
CA ASP A 70 -18.98 4.66 26.31
C ASP A 70 -20.46 4.96 26.01
N SER A 71 -20.81 5.19 24.76
CA SER A 71 -22.17 5.51 24.33
C SER A 71 -23.10 4.31 24.43
N LYS A 72 -24.37 4.62 24.69
CA LYS A 72 -25.47 3.68 24.51
C LYS A 72 -26.08 3.84 23.12
N VAL A 73 -26.72 2.79 22.63
CA VAL A 73 -27.46 2.82 21.37
C VAL A 73 -28.66 3.74 21.52
N GLU A 74 -28.74 4.74 20.65
CA GLU A 74 -29.85 5.69 20.54
C GLU A 74 -30.71 5.37 19.30
N PRO A 75 -31.96 5.88 19.23
CA PRO A 75 -32.83 5.63 18.08
C PRO A 75 -32.23 6.07 16.73
N SER A 76 -31.39 7.12 16.72
CA SER A 76 -30.69 7.57 15.51
C SER A 76 -29.68 6.54 14.99
N ASP A 77 -29.05 5.77 15.89
CA ASP A 77 -28.06 4.78 15.52
C ASP A 77 -28.70 3.64 14.71
N LEU A 78 -29.94 3.27 15.04
CA LEU A 78 -30.70 2.23 14.33
C LEU A 78 -30.98 2.61 12.87
N GLY A 79 -31.02 3.91 12.57
CA GLY A 79 -31.29 4.42 11.23
C GLY A 79 -30.05 4.51 10.34
N ASN A 80 -28.84 4.51 10.91
CA ASN A 80 -27.62 4.74 10.16
C ASN A 80 -26.49 3.72 10.41
N ASN A 81 -26.66 2.74 11.29
CA ASN A 81 -25.68 1.71 11.58
C ASN A 81 -26.21 0.31 11.27
N PHE A 82 -25.59 -0.38 10.31
CA PHE A 82 -26.02 -1.71 9.86
C PHE A 82 -25.84 -2.81 10.91
N LEU A 83 -24.93 -2.60 11.88
CA LEU A 83 -24.60 -3.58 12.93
C LEU A 83 -25.37 -3.32 14.23
N LEU A 84 -26.53 -2.66 14.17
CA LEU A 84 -27.39 -2.40 15.31
C LEU A 84 -28.85 -2.66 14.93
N ASP A 85 -29.57 -3.34 15.81
CA ASP A 85 -31.00 -3.60 15.68
C ASP A 85 -31.79 -3.00 16.86
N GLU A 86 -33.12 -3.04 16.79
CA GLU A 86 -33.99 -2.51 17.86
C GLU A 86 -33.73 -3.15 19.23
N GLY A 87 -33.25 -4.40 19.27
CA GLY A 87 -32.91 -5.11 20.50
C GLY A 87 -31.68 -4.54 21.22
N CYS A 88 -30.88 -3.75 20.51
CA CYS A 88 -29.70 -3.09 21.06
C CYS A 88 -30.02 -1.75 21.75
N LEU A 89 -31.23 -1.21 21.58
CA LEU A 89 -31.59 0.12 22.05
C LEU A 89 -31.36 0.28 23.57
N GLY A 90 -30.62 1.32 23.96
CA GLY A 90 -30.26 1.59 25.35
C GLY A 90 -29.16 0.68 25.94
N HIS A 91 -28.71 -0.34 25.21
CA HIS A 91 -27.51 -1.12 25.56
C HIS A 91 -26.24 -0.40 25.11
N SER A 92 -25.10 -0.90 25.58
CA SER A 92 -23.79 -0.41 25.16
C SER A 92 -23.57 -0.61 23.66
N ARG A 93 -23.18 0.47 22.99
CA ARG A 93 -22.95 0.46 21.54
C ARG A 93 -21.77 -0.42 21.19
N ALA A 94 -20.63 -0.26 21.89
CA ALA A 94 -19.42 -1.06 21.67
C ALA A 94 -19.68 -2.56 21.85
N LYS A 95 -20.37 -2.94 22.93
CA LYS A 95 -20.71 -4.34 23.20
C LYS A 95 -21.61 -4.94 22.11
N SER A 96 -22.64 -4.21 21.70
CA SER A 96 -23.62 -4.67 20.71
C SER A 96 -22.93 -4.90 19.35
N ILE A 97 -22.14 -3.92 18.90
CA ILE A 97 -21.38 -4.02 17.64
C ILE A 97 -20.39 -5.19 17.68
N CYS A 98 -19.67 -5.39 18.78
CA CYS A 98 -18.74 -6.52 18.89
C CYS A 98 -19.43 -7.88 18.75
N SER A 99 -20.69 -8.02 19.21
CA SER A 99 -21.48 -9.23 18.98
C SER A 99 -21.69 -9.48 17.48
N PHE A 100 -22.18 -8.49 16.74
CA PHE A 100 -22.41 -8.63 15.31
C PHE A 100 -21.11 -8.80 14.51
N LEU A 101 -20.02 -8.11 14.88
CA LEU A 101 -18.71 -8.32 14.27
C LEU A 101 -18.23 -9.76 14.45
N GLN A 102 -18.47 -10.36 15.62
CA GLN A 102 -18.12 -11.76 15.89
C GLN A 102 -18.93 -12.72 15.01
N GLU A 103 -20.18 -12.40 14.68
CA GLU A 103 -21.03 -13.16 13.75
C GLU A 103 -20.55 -13.06 12.29
N LEU A 104 -19.99 -11.92 11.87
CA LEU A 104 -19.45 -11.75 10.51
C LEU A 104 -18.25 -12.66 10.25
N ASN A 105 -17.41 -12.88 11.27
CA ASN A 105 -16.25 -13.76 11.16
C ASN A 105 -15.83 -14.30 12.53
N ASP A 106 -16.12 -15.58 12.76
CA ASP A 106 -15.81 -16.34 13.96
C ASP A 106 -14.30 -16.49 14.25
N ALA A 107 -13.46 -16.36 13.22
CA ALA A 107 -12.00 -16.39 13.38
C ALA A 107 -11.42 -15.10 13.99
N VAL A 108 -12.15 -13.97 13.92
CA VAL A 108 -11.69 -12.68 14.43
C VAL A 108 -12.07 -12.53 15.89
N LYS A 109 -11.14 -12.08 16.73
CA LYS A 109 -11.43 -11.82 18.15
C LYS A 109 -11.95 -10.40 18.33
N ALA A 110 -13.24 -10.24 18.62
CA ALA A 110 -13.83 -8.95 18.95
C ALA A 110 -13.85 -8.71 20.48
N LYS A 111 -13.35 -7.55 20.91
CA LYS A 111 -13.37 -7.08 22.30
C LYS A 111 -13.93 -5.67 22.35
N TYR A 112 -14.45 -5.27 23.51
CA TYR A 112 -14.94 -3.92 23.73
C TYR A 112 -14.45 -3.35 25.06
N VAL A 113 -14.39 -2.02 25.14
CA VAL A 113 -14.09 -1.23 26.35
C VAL A 113 -15.13 -0.12 26.45
N GLU A 114 -15.84 -0.06 27.57
CA GLU A 114 -16.91 0.91 27.85
C GLU A 114 -16.35 2.10 28.63
N GLU A 115 -15.46 2.85 27.98
CA GLU A 115 -14.81 4.03 28.56
C GLU A 115 -14.80 5.18 27.56
N SER A 116 -14.89 6.41 28.07
CA SER A 116 -14.81 7.60 27.25
C SER A 116 -13.47 7.68 26.55
N VAL A 117 -13.48 7.77 25.23
CA VAL A 117 -12.27 7.88 24.40
C VAL A 117 -11.40 9.07 24.83
N ALA A 118 -12.01 10.22 25.13
CA ALA A 118 -11.28 11.40 25.57
C ALA A 118 -10.56 11.17 26.91
N THR A 119 -11.24 10.53 27.87
CA THR A 119 -10.64 10.16 29.16
C THR A 119 -9.52 9.15 29.00
N MET A 120 -9.70 8.15 28.13
CA MET A 120 -8.68 7.12 27.87
C MET A 120 -7.40 7.74 27.26
N ILE A 121 -7.55 8.66 26.31
CA ILE A 121 -6.42 9.41 25.71
C ILE A 121 -5.65 10.17 26.78
N ASP A 122 -6.35 10.79 27.74
CA ASP A 122 -5.72 11.61 28.78
C ASP A 122 -5.12 10.79 29.93
N THR A 123 -5.69 9.63 30.27
CA THR A 123 -5.35 8.89 31.49
C THR A 123 -4.57 7.60 31.26
N ASN A 124 -4.69 6.97 30.09
CA ASN A 124 -4.04 5.69 29.78
C ASN A 124 -3.43 5.66 28.37
N PRO A 125 -2.43 6.51 28.07
CA PRO A 125 -1.78 6.55 26.76
C PRO A 125 -1.07 5.23 26.38
N SER A 126 -0.63 4.44 27.37
CA SER A 126 0.03 3.15 27.13
C SER A 126 -0.89 2.10 26.50
N PHE A 127 -2.21 2.25 26.64
CA PHE A 127 -3.19 1.34 26.04
C PHE A 127 -3.02 1.23 24.52
N PHE A 128 -2.73 2.35 23.86
CA PHE A 128 -2.64 2.40 22.39
C PHE A 128 -1.42 1.66 21.83
N SER A 129 -0.37 1.46 22.64
CA SER A 129 0.86 0.76 22.24
C SER A 129 0.68 -0.74 22.00
N GLU A 130 -0.46 -1.32 22.40
CA GLU A 130 -0.76 -2.75 22.23
C GLU A 130 -1.29 -3.09 20.83
N PHE A 131 -1.65 -2.08 20.03
CA PHE A 131 -2.31 -2.25 18.75
C PHE A 131 -1.36 -2.11 17.58
N THR A 132 -1.66 -2.78 16.48
CA THR A 132 -0.98 -2.56 15.20
C THR A 132 -1.43 -1.25 14.56
N VAL A 133 -2.73 -0.96 14.63
CA VAL A 133 -3.33 0.26 14.11
C VAL A 133 -4.45 0.75 15.04
N VAL A 134 -4.51 2.06 15.25
CA VAL A 134 -5.62 2.74 15.90
C VAL A 134 -6.43 3.47 14.83
N ILE A 135 -7.72 3.23 14.77
CA ILE A 135 -8.69 3.94 13.92
C ILE A 135 -9.47 4.89 14.82
N ALA A 136 -9.37 6.20 14.58
CA ALA A 136 -10.11 7.20 15.32
C ALA A 136 -11.24 7.77 14.45
N THR A 137 -12.49 7.66 14.92
CA THR A 137 -13.62 8.23 14.19
C THR A 137 -14.34 9.32 14.96
N GLN A 138 -14.85 10.32 14.25
CA GLN A 138 -15.63 11.43 14.82
C GLN A 138 -14.96 12.11 16.03
N LEU A 139 -13.62 12.09 16.12
CA LEU A 139 -12.88 12.58 17.26
C LEU A 139 -12.63 14.09 17.12
N PRO A 140 -12.85 14.91 18.17
CA PRO A 140 -12.54 16.33 18.13
C PRO A 140 -11.03 16.59 17.90
N GLU A 141 -10.71 17.70 17.22
CA GLU A 141 -9.34 18.14 16.92
C GLU A 141 -8.38 18.06 18.13
N SER A 142 -8.79 18.51 19.32
CA SER A 142 -7.93 18.51 20.51
C SER A 142 -7.54 17.10 20.99
N SER A 143 -8.49 16.16 20.99
CA SER A 143 -8.23 14.76 21.35
C SER A 143 -7.44 14.05 20.25
N LEU A 144 -7.71 14.37 18.99
CA LEU A 144 -7.01 13.79 17.84
C LEU A 144 -5.53 14.15 17.82
N LEU A 145 -5.17 15.42 18.07
CA LEU A 145 -3.77 15.86 18.16
C LEU A 145 -3.01 15.18 19.30
N LYS A 146 -3.64 15.01 20.47
CA LYS A 146 -3.05 14.27 21.59
C LYS A 146 -2.80 12.80 21.21
N LEU A 147 -3.79 12.16 20.60
CA LEU A 147 -3.68 10.77 20.15
C LEU A 147 -2.58 10.59 19.08
N ASP A 148 -2.47 11.53 18.14
CA ASP A 148 -1.40 11.56 17.14
C ASP A 148 -0.01 11.57 17.79
N GLY A 149 0.19 12.42 18.81
CA GLY A 149 1.44 12.47 19.57
C GLY A 149 1.74 11.17 20.35
N ILE A 150 0.71 10.55 20.94
CA ILE A 150 0.84 9.27 21.65
C ILE A 150 1.25 8.16 20.66
N CYS A 151 0.49 8.00 19.57
CA CYS A 151 0.76 7.00 18.54
C CYS A 151 2.14 7.21 17.89
N GLY A 152 2.49 8.47 17.56
CA GLY A 152 3.78 8.82 16.98
C GLY A 152 4.96 8.45 17.89
N SER A 153 4.83 8.67 19.21
CA SER A 153 5.88 8.33 20.19
C SER A 153 6.05 6.82 20.37
N ALA A 154 4.97 6.05 20.21
CA ALA A 154 4.97 4.59 20.29
C ALA A 154 5.19 3.90 18.94
N ASN A 155 5.35 4.67 17.84
CA ASN A 155 5.43 4.17 16.47
C ASN A 155 4.23 3.30 16.06
N ILE A 156 3.03 3.69 16.53
CA ILE A 156 1.75 3.08 16.18
C ILE A 156 1.12 3.85 15.03
N VAL A 157 0.51 3.12 14.09
CA VAL A 157 -0.22 3.72 12.98
C VAL A 157 -1.55 4.28 13.50
N LEU A 158 -1.83 5.54 13.18
CA LEU A 158 -3.14 6.15 13.39
C LEU A 158 -3.85 6.39 12.06
N VAL A 159 -5.09 5.95 11.92
CA VAL A 159 -5.97 6.28 10.79
C VAL A 159 -7.17 7.05 11.34
N ALA A 160 -7.22 8.36 11.09
CA ALA A 160 -8.36 9.17 11.44
C ALA A 160 -9.37 9.16 10.29
N ALA A 161 -10.64 8.93 10.59
CA ALA A 161 -11.71 8.93 9.60
C ALA A 161 -12.90 9.73 10.11
N ARG A 162 -13.51 10.55 9.26
CA ARG A 162 -14.67 11.35 9.64
C ARG A 162 -15.69 11.40 8.52
N SER A 163 -16.97 11.31 8.88
CA SER A 163 -18.08 11.60 7.98
C SER A 163 -18.89 12.76 8.53
N TYR A 164 -19.24 13.72 7.69
CA TYR A 164 -19.97 14.92 8.07
C TYR A 164 -20.89 15.35 6.92
N GLY A 165 -22.17 15.00 7.01
CA GLY A 165 -23.15 15.16 5.95
C GLY A 165 -22.74 14.45 4.67
N LEU A 166 -22.59 15.21 3.59
CA LEU A 166 -22.15 14.70 2.28
C LEU A 166 -20.63 14.84 2.04
N THR A 167 -19.82 15.09 3.08
CA THR A 167 -18.36 15.06 2.97
C THR A 167 -17.76 14.09 3.98
N GLY A 168 -16.52 13.67 3.73
CA GLY A 168 -15.75 12.90 4.70
C GLY A 168 -14.26 13.02 4.46
N LEU A 169 -13.49 12.60 5.45
CA LEU A 169 -12.04 12.63 5.44
C LEU A 169 -11.44 11.32 5.92
N VAL A 170 -10.27 10.97 5.37
CA VAL A 170 -9.39 9.92 5.90
C VAL A 170 -7.97 10.48 5.95
N ARG A 171 -7.33 10.38 7.11
CA ARG A 171 -5.94 10.81 7.34
C ARG A 171 -5.14 9.68 7.97
N VAL A 172 -4.10 9.25 7.27
CA VAL A 172 -3.12 8.26 7.77
C VAL A 172 -1.98 8.99 8.44
N SER A 173 -1.70 8.74 9.72
CA SER A 173 -0.57 9.32 10.45
C SER A 173 0.38 8.23 10.97
N ILE A 174 1.63 8.32 10.51
CA ILE A 174 2.77 7.50 10.93
C ILE A 174 4.05 8.22 10.49
N LYS A 175 5.12 8.20 11.29
CA LYS A 175 6.36 8.89 10.92
C LYS A 175 6.96 8.40 9.60
N GLU A 176 7.10 7.08 9.47
CA GLU A 176 7.67 6.43 8.29
C GLU A 176 7.00 5.07 8.07
N HIS A 177 6.63 4.79 6.82
CA HIS A 177 6.09 3.52 6.38
C HIS A 177 6.89 2.97 5.20
N CYS A 178 7.51 1.81 5.39
CA CYS A 178 8.33 1.16 4.38
C CYS A 178 7.55 0.03 3.69
N VAL A 179 7.35 0.16 2.38
CA VAL A 179 6.61 -0.78 1.53
C VAL A 179 7.59 -1.60 0.72
N ILE A 180 7.44 -2.93 0.77
CA ILE A 180 8.25 -3.85 -0.06
C ILE A 180 7.52 -4.14 -1.37
N GLU A 181 6.22 -4.43 -1.32
CA GLU A 181 5.41 -4.78 -2.49
C GLU A 181 4.45 -3.64 -2.86
N SER A 182 4.96 -2.59 -3.51
CA SER A 182 4.12 -1.44 -3.90
C SER A 182 3.08 -1.72 -4.98
N LYS A 183 3.21 -2.84 -5.72
CA LYS A 183 2.29 -3.30 -6.77
C LYS A 183 1.89 -2.19 -7.75
N PRO A 184 2.85 -1.63 -8.50
CA PRO A 184 2.54 -0.63 -9.51
C PRO A 184 1.68 -1.22 -10.64
N ASP A 185 0.74 -0.42 -11.16
CA ASP A 185 -0.12 -0.83 -12.28
C ASP A 185 0.66 -1.13 -13.56
N HIS A 186 1.80 -0.46 -13.73
CA HIS A 186 2.71 -0.65 -14.84
C HIS A 186 4.11 -0.94 -14.31
N PHE A 187 4.67 -2.09 -14.70
CA PHE A 187 6.05 -2.44 -14.41
C PHE A 187 6.72 -3.04 -15.65
N LEU A 188 8.05 -2.93 -15.69
CA LEU A 188 8.87 -3.57 -16.69
C LEU A 188 9.40 -4.88 -16.12
N ASP A 189 9.25 -5.95 -16.89
CA ASP A 189 9.84 -7.25 -16.54
C ASP A 189 11.37 -7.12 -16.43
N ASP A 190 11.97 -7.71 -15.38
CA ASP A 190 13.42 -7.72 -15.20
C ASP A 190 14.09 -8.81 -16.06
N LEU A 191 14.06 -8.62 -17.38
CA LEU A 191 14.57 -9.60 -18.35
C LEU A 191 16.08 -9.56 -18.53
N ARG A 192 16.77 -8.50 -18.08
CA ARG A 192 18.23 -8.30 -18.25
C ARG A 192 18.73 -8.43 -19.69
N LEU A 193 17.92 -8.03 -20.67
CA LEU A 193 18.30 -8.09 -22.08
C LEU A 193 19.47 -7.15 -22.43
N HIS A 194 19.62 -6.06 -21.69
CA HIS A 194 20.72 -5.11 -21.85
C HIS A 194 22.07 -5.66 -21.33
N ASN A 195 22.02 -6.58 -20.36
CA ASN A 195 23.21 -7.20 -19.77
C ASN A 195 22.90 -8.64 -19.33
N PRO A 196 22.76 -9.58 -20.27
CA PRO A 196 22.43 -10.95 -19.92
C PRO A 196 23.64 -11.63 -19.26
N TRP A 197 23.38 -12.38 -18.19
CA TRP A 197 24.42 -13.11 -17.47
C TRP A 197 24.81 -14.39 -18.23
N THR A 198 25.90 -15.02 -17.81
CA THR A 198 26.57 -16.11 -18.55
C THR A 198 25.63 -17.25 -18.93
N GLU A 199 24.82 -17.72 -17.99
CA GLU A 199 23.92 -18.86 -18.15
C GLU A 199 22.78 -18.54 -19.13
N LEU A 200 22.24 -17.32 -19.09
CA LEU A 200 21.24 -16.86 -20.07
C LEU A 200 21.85 -16.77 -21.48
N LYS A 201 23.07 -16.23 -21.61
CA LYS A 201 23.78 -16.18 -22.88
C LYS A 201 24.06 -17.57 -23.44
N GLN A 202 24.51 -18.49 -22.59
CA GLN A 202 24.79 -19.88 -22.99
C GLN A 202 23.52 -20.60 -23.45
N PHE A 203 22.42 -20.46 -22.71
CA PHE A 203 21.14 -21.03 -23.09
C PHE A 203 20.63 -20.45 -24.42
N ALA A 204 20.67 -19.13 -24.59
CA ALA A 204 20.28 -18.50 -25.84
C ALA A 204 21.13 -19.00 -27.02
N LYS A 205 22.45 -19.18 -26.82
CA LYS A 205 23.37 -19.72 -27.84
C LYS A 205 23.13 -21.19 -28.19
N SER A 206 22.52 -21.95 -27.28
CA SER A 206 22.19 -23.36 -27.52
C SER A 206 21.01 -23.56 -28.48
N ILE A 207 20.22 -22.51 -28.73
CA ILE A 207 19.07 -22.53 -29.62
C ILE A 207 19.45 -21.84 -30.93
N ASP A 208 19.24 -22.55 -32.05
CA ASP A 208 19.40 -21.98 -33.38
C ASP A 208 18.17 -21.16 -33.76
N ILE A 209 18.31 -19.84 -33.81
CA ILE A 209 17.22 -18.93 -34.24
C ILE A 209 16.98 -18.98 -35.76
N CYS A 210 17.82 -19.69 -36.51
CA CYS A 210 17.68 -19.94 -37.95
C CYS A 210 17.29 -21.40 -38.25
N ASP A 211 16.73 -22.12 -37.26
CA ASP A 211 16.33 -23.52 -37.43
C ASP A 211 15.37 -23.67 -38.62
N LYS A 212 15.58 -24.73 -39.40
CA LYS A 212 14.77 -25.05 -40.58
C LYS A 212 13.46 -25.76 -40.20
N ASP A 213 13.38 -26.32 -38.99
CA ASP A 213 12.13 -26.84 -38.46
C ASP A 213 11.18 -25.68 -38.10
N ALA A 214 10.10 -25.56 -38.88
CA ALA A 214 9.10 -24.52 -38.71
C ALA A 214 8.45 -24.54 -37.31
N VAL A 215 8.34 -25.72 -36.67
CA VAL A 215 7.77 -25.81 -35.32
C VAL A 215 8.72 -25.20 -34.30
N VAL A 216 10.01 -25.56 -34.37
CA VAL A 216 11.03 -25.03 -33.44
C VAL A 216 11.20 -23.52 -33.63
N HIS A 217 11.26 -23.05 -34.89
CA HIS A 217 11.38 -21.64 -35.22
C HIS A 217 10.22 -20.80 -34.67
N LYS A 218 8.96 -21.25 -34.87
CA LYS A 218 7.74 -20.58 -34.39
C LYS A 218 7.56 -20.56 -32.87
N HIS A 219 8.24 -21.47 -32.17
CA HIS A 219 8.10 -21.66 -30.73
C HIS A 219 9.42 -21.40 -29.97
N THR A 220 10.34 -20.66 -30.59
CA THR A 220 11.52 -20.14 -29.90
C THR A 220 11.12 -18.91 -29.07
N PRO A 221 11.40 -18.87 -27.75
CA PRO A 221 10.94 -17.77 -26.91
C PRO A 221 11.51 -16.43 -27.37
N TYR A 222 10.69 -15.37 -27.36
CA TYR A 222 11.11 -14.05 -27.84
C TYR A 222 12.33 -13.50 -27.08
N ILE A 223 12.50 -13.86 -25.80
CA ILE A 223 13.68 -13.49 -25.00
C ILE A 223 14.96 -14.04 -25.63
N VAL A 224 14.95 -15.30 -26.09
CA VAL A 224 16.09 -15.93 -26.75
C VAL A 224 16.39 -15.22 -28.07
N ILE A 225 15.36 -14.94 -28.87
CA ILE A 225 15.48 -14.18 -30.13
C ILE A 225 16.15 -12.83 -29.87
N LEU A 226 15.67 -12.09 -28.87
CA LEU A 226 16.20 -10.78 -28.52
C LEU A 226 17.64 -10.85 -28.02
N VAL A 227 18.01 -11.81 -27.16
CA VAL A 227 19.39 -11.98 -26.70
C VAL A 227 20.33 -12.26 -27.89
N ARG A 228 19.94 -13.17 -28.79
CA ARG A 228 20.78 -13.56 -29.94
C ARG A 228 20.93 -12.45 -30.97
N LEU A 229 19.85 -11.74 -31.28
CA LEU A 229 19.90 -10.63 -32.22
C LEU A 229 20.56 -9.39 -31.61
N ALA A 230 20.45 -9.17 -30.31
CA ALA A 230 21.19 -8.11 -29.61
C ALA A 230 22.70 -8.38 -29.62
N GLU A 231 23.13 -9.62 -29.40
CA GLU A 231 24.54 -10.01 -29.57
C GLU A 231 25.02 -9.75 -31.00
N LYS A 232 24.27 -10.21 -32.02
CA LYS A 232 24.58 -9.98 -33.44
C LYS A 232 24.64 -8.49 -33.79
N TRP A 233 23.75 -7.69 -33.22
CA TRP A 233 23.76 -6.24 -33.38
C TRP A 233 25.03 -5.64 -32.76
N ALA A 234 25.35 -6.00 -31.52
CA ALA A 234 26.51 -5.50 -30.80
C ALA A 234 27.82 -5.85 -31.52
N ASP A 235 27.95 -7.07 -32.07
CA ASP A 235 29.11 -7.49 -32.86
C ASP A 235 29.34 -6.60 -34.10
N ALA A 236 28.26 -6.05 -34.67
CA ALA A 236 28.32 -5.14 -35.82
C ALA A 236 28.48 -3.65 -35.45
N HIS A 237 28.38 -3.31 -34.16
CA HIS A 237 28.35 -1.92 -33.66
C HIS A 237 29.28 -1.72 -32.45
N ASP A 238 30.49 -2.29 -32.50
CA ASP A 238 31.53 -2.11 -31.47
C ASP A 238 31.06 -2.43 -30.03
N GLY A 239 30.22 -3.46 -29.89
CA GLY A 239 29.66 -3.90 -28.62
C GLY A 239 28.49 -3.06 -28.11
N GLN A 240 28.02 -2.06 -28.86
CA GLN A 240 26.92 -1.18 -28.45
C GLN A 240 25.55 -1.77 -28.82
N LEU A 241 24.60 -1.62 -27.90
CA LEU A 241 23.20 -1.96 -28.13
C LEU A 241 22.46 -0.82 -28.85
N PRO A 242 21.33 -1.11 -29.54
CA PRO A 242 20.56 -0.07 -30.20
C PRO A 242 20.10 0.99 -29.19
N SER A 243 20.44 2.25 -29.43
CA SER A 243 20.23 3.34 -28.46
C SER A 243 19.41 4.48 -29.07
N THR A 244 19.69 4.87 -30.32
CA THR A 244 19.01 5.96 -31.01
C THR A 244 17.66 5.52 -31.57
N ARG A 245 16.77 6.48 -31.88
CA ARG A 245 15.48 6.17 -32.51
C ARG A 245 15.66 5.44 -33.85
N GLN A 246 16.72 5.77 -34.58
CA GLN A 246 17.07 5.14 -35.85
C GLN A 246 17.55 3.70 -35.63
N GLU A 247 18.51 3.50 -34.74
CA GLU A 247 19.04 2.16 -34.40
C GLU A 247 17.93 1.24 -33.87
N LYS A 248 17.04 1.77 -33.02
CA LYS A 248 15.88 1.00 -32.53
C LYS A 248 14.94 0.56 -33.64
N ARG A 249 14.78 1.38 -34.70
CA ARG A 249 13.99 1.02 -35.88
C ARG A 249 14.72 -0.05 -36.70
N GLU A 250 16.00 0.14 -36.96
CA GLU A 250 16.84 -0.80 -37.69
C GLU A 250 16.92 -2.16 -36.98
N PHE A 251 16.99 -2.18 -35.65
CA PHE A 251 16.93 -3.40 -34.86
C PHE A 251 15.57 -4.11 -34.98
N LYS A 252 14.46 -3.37 -35.02
CA LYS A 252 13.13 -3.96 -35.32
C LYS A 252 13.10 -4.57 -36.71
N ASP A 253 13.70 -3.91 -37.69
CA ASP A 253 13.78 -4.42 -39.05
C ASP A 253 14.69 -5.66 -39.14
N LEU A 254 15.77 -5.71 -38.36
CA LEU A 254 16.60 -6.91 -38.19
C LEU A 254 15.79 -8.09 -37.65
N ILE A 255 14.95 -7.88 -36.62
CA ILE A 255 14.08 -8.93 -36.09
C ILE A 255 13.10 -9.41 -37.15
N ARG A 256 12.43 -8.49 -37.86
CA ARG A 256 11.49 -8.82 -38.95
C ARG A 256 12.14 -9.59 -40.09
N ALA A 257 13.42 -9.31 -40.38
CA ALA A 257 14.15 -10.02 -41.43
C ALA A 257 14.44 -11.50 -41.07
N HIS A 258 14.40 -11.87 -39.79
CA HIS A 258 14.53 -13.27 -39.34
C HIS A 258 13.17 -13.98 -39.24
N MET A 259 12.06 -13.26 -39.39
CA MET A 259 10.72 -13.83 -39.44
C MET A 259 10.50 -14.46 -40.82
N LEU A 260 10.22 -15.77 -40.85
CA LEU A 260 10.05 -16.54 -42.09
C LEU A 260 8.60 -16.49 -42.60
N ASN A 261 7.63 -16.38 -41.69
CA ASN A 261 6.20 -16.37 -42.02
C ASN A 261 5.46 -15.26 -41.27
N VAL A 262 4.30 -14.83 -41.79
CA VAL A 262 3.51 -13.74 -41.18
C VAL A 262 2.83 -14.18 -39.86
N ASP A 263 2.69 -15.48 -39.64
CA ASP A 263 2.01 -16.08 -38.50
C ASP A 263 2.95 -16.46 -37.33
N GLU A 264 4.17 -15.91 -37.29
CA GLU A 264 5.15 -16.19 -36.22
C GLU A 264 4.98 -15.22 -35.04
N ASP A 265 4.09 -15.58 -34.11
CA ASP A 265 3.73 -14.72 -32.98
C ASP A 265 4.92 -14.45 -32.04
N ASN A 266 5.84 -15.40 -31.87
CA ASN A 266 7.07 -15.19 -31.10
C ASN A 266 7.97 -14.06 -31.66
N TYR A 267 8.04 -13.91 -32.99
CA TYR A 267 8.77 -12.80 -33.61
C TYR A 267 8.00 -11.47 -33.52
N LYS A 268 6.66 -11.50 -33.55
CA LYS A 268 5.84 -10.31 -33.27
C LYS A 268 6.05 -9.84 -31.83
N GLU A 269 6.01 -10.76 -30.86
CA GLU A 269 6.34 -10.51 -29.44
C GLU A 269 7.76 -9.92 -29.30
N ALA A 270 8.74 -10.44 -30.05
CA ALA A 270 10.11 -9.91 -30.06
C ALA A 270 10.15 -8.47 -30.59
N VAL A 271 9.45 -8.15 -31.69
CA VAL A 271 9.39 -6.79 -32.25
C VAL A 271 8.70 -5.81 -31.28
N GLU A 272 7.63 -6.25 -30.63
CA GLU A 272 6.91 -5.46 -29.62
C GLU A 272 7.77 -5.21 -28.38
N SER A 273 8.53 -6.22 -27.94
CA SER A 273 9.40 -6.16 -26.76
C SER A 273 10.82 -5.66 -27.06
N SER A 274 11.18 -5.36 -28.31
CA SER A 274 12.57 -5.05 -28.68
C SER A 274 13.13 -3.80 -28.00
N TYR A 275 12.26 -2.87 -27.60
CA TYR A 275 12.66 -1.68 -26.85
C TYR A 275 13.29 -2.04 -25.49
N LYS A 276 12.98 -3.22 -24.92
CA LYS A 276 13.55 -3.73 -23.67
C LYS A 276 15.05 -4.03 -23.79
N VAL A 277 15.57 -4.27 -25.00
CA VAL A 277 17.03 -4.45 -25.25
C VAL A 277 17.77 -3.13 -25.02
N SER A 278 17.16 -2.03 -25.45
CA SER A 278 17.73 -0.68 -25.35
C SER A 278 17.48 0.00 -24.00
N LEU A 279 16.54 -0.53 -23.22
CA LEU A 279 16.30 -0.05 -21.87
C LEU A 279 17.31 -0.73 -20.97
N THR A 280 18.24 0.04 -20.43
CA THR A 280 18.90 -0.31 -19.17
C THR A 280 17.85 -0.06 -18.09
N PRO A 281 17.26 -1.07 -17.44
CA PRO A 281 16.50 -0.86 -16.23
C PRO A 281 17.52 -0.60 -15.11
N GLY A 282 18.24 0.51 -15.24
CA GLY A 282 19.10 1.01 -14.19
C GLY A 282 18.26 1.27 -12.95
N ILE A 283 18.93 1.33 -11.80
CA ILE A 283 18.28 1.67 -10.54
C ILE A 283 17.53 2.99 -10.71
N SER A 284 16.21 2.99 -10.50
CA SER A 284 15.39 4.20 -10.67
C SER A 284 15.80 5.27 -9.67
N ASN A 285 15.46 6.54 -9.93
CA ASN A 285 15.80 7.63 -9.02
C ASN A 285 15.19 7.41 -7.63
N GLU A 286 13.98 6.86 -7.55
CA GLU A 286 13.32 6.54 -6.29
C GLU A 286 14.07 5.45 -5.51
N ILE A 287 14.52 4.39 -6.17
CA ILE A 287 15.27 3.33 -5.51
C ILE A 287 16.68 3.82 -5.10
N ARG A 288 17.32 4.67 -5.92
CA ARG A 288 18.58 5.32 -5.54
C ARG A 288 18.41 6.18 -4.29
N GLN A 289 17.36 6.99 -4.22
CA GLN A 289 17.05 7.78 -3.03
C GLN A 289 16.90 6.93 -1.78
N ILE A 290 16.29 5.74 -1.88
CA ILE A 290 16.18 4.79 -0.76
C ILE A 290 17.55 4.22 -0.38
N ILE A 291 18.36 3.80 -1.36
CA ILE A 291 19.70 3.22 -1.11
C ILE A 291 20.65 4.25 -0.49
N ASP A 292 20.57 5.50 -0.95
CA ASP A 292 21.43 6.60 -0.50
C ASP A 292 20.86 7.33 0.74
N ASP A 293 19.70 6.91 1.24
CA ASP A 293 19.09 7.50 2.43
C ASP A 293 19.99 7.29 3.65
N SER A 294 20.07 8.29 4.51
CA SER A 294 20.83 8.22 5.77
C SER A 294 20.40 7.05 6.69
N SER A 295 19.16 6.59 6.56
CA SER A 295 18.62 5.47 7.33
C SER A 295 19.23 4.12 6.93
N SER A 296 19.90 4.03 5.77
CA SER A 296 20.67 2.87 5.33
C SER A 296 21.98 2.69 6.12
N GLU A 297 22.42 3.72 6.85
CA GLU A 297 23.55 3.66 7.77
C GLU A 297 23.08 3.08 9.11
N VAL A 298 22.99 1.75 9.15
CA VAL A 298 22.29 1.02 10.20
C VAL A 298 23.05 0.88 11.51
N ASN A 299 22.29 0.79 12.61
CA ASN A 299 22.76 0.53 13.96
C ASN A 299 21.82 -0.49 14.66
N PHE A 300 22.05 -0.75 15.96
CA PHE A 300 21.29 -1.75 16.72
C PHE A 300 19.76 -1.53 16.71
N SER A 301 19.27 -0.28 16.66
CA SER A 301 17.84 0.05 16.68
C SER A 301 17.21 0.20 15.29
N SER A 302 17.98 0.03 14.21
CA SER A 302 17.48 0.11 12.84
C SER A 302 16.45 -0.99 12.54
N SER A 303 15.44 -0.63 11.75
CA SER A 303 14.41 -1.58 11.31
C SER A 303 14.98 -2.62 10.34
N ASP A 304 14.32 -3.77 10.26
CA ASP A 304 14.71 -4.85 9.35
C ASP A 304 14.73 -4.39 7.89
N PHE A 305 13.81 -3.49 7.51
CA PHE A 305 13.79 -2.90 6.18
C PHE A 305 15.09 -2.15 5.86
N TRP A 306 15.55 -1.29 6.78
CA TRP A 306 16.78 -0.52 6.56
C TRP A 306 18.03 -1.40 6.60
N VAL A 307 18.04 -2.47 7.39
CA VAL A 307 19.10 -3.50 7.34
C VAL A 307 19.14 -4.16 5.96
N LEU A 308 17.99 -4.48 5.38
CA LEU A 308 17.90 -5.05 4.02
C LEU A 308 18.35 -4.04 2.95
N VAL A 309 18.02 -2.76 3.09
CA VAL A 309 18.51 -1.69 2.19
C VAL A 309 20.02 -1.52 2.31
N SER A 310 20.58 -1.59 3.52
CA SER A 310 22.03 -1.56 3.73
C SER A 310 22.72 -2.76 3.06
N ALA A 311 22.15 -3.97 3.22
CA ALA A 311 22.63 -5.17 2.54
C ALA A 311 22.51 -5.05 1.01
N LEU A 312 21.44 -4.43 0.50
CA LEU A 312 21.22 -4.17 -0.91
C LEU A 312 22.29 -3.23 -1.49
N LYS A 313 22.60 -2.15 -0.76
CA LYS A 313 23.67 -1.21 -1.11
C LYS A 313 25.00 -1.95 -1.27
N GLU A 314 25.35 -2.81 -0.31
CA GLU A 314 26.58 -3.59 -0.41
C GLU A 314 26.49 -4.66 -1.53
N PHE A 315 25.34 -5.29 -1.76
CA PHE A 315 25.16 -6.27 -2.85
C PHE A 315 25.41 -5.65 -4.22
N ILE A 316 24.83 -4.49 -4.49
CA ILE A 316 24.94 -3.79 -5.79
C ILE A 316 26.42 -3.57 -6.15
N THR A 317 27.25 -3.18 -5.17
CA THR A 317 28.67 -2.89 -5.41
C THR A 317 29.53 -4.13 -5.59
N ASN A 318 29.15 -5.28 -5.04
CA ASN A 318 30.02 -6.46 -4.95
C ASN A 318 29.56 -7.61 -5.88
N GLU A 319 28.38 -8.18 -5.67
CA GLU A 319 27.86 -9.30 -6.47
C GLU A 319 26.94 -8.84 -7.60
N GLY A 320 26.24 -7.72 -7.40
CA GLY A 320 25.23 -7.20 -8.31
C GLY A 320 25.80 -6.55 -9.57
N ASN A 321 27.09 -6.22 -9.60
CA ASN A 321 27.74 -5.49 -10.71
C ASN A 321 26.99 -4.21 -11.10
N GLY A 322 26.55 -3.43 -10.11
CA GLY A 322 25.77 -2.21 -10.32
C GLY A 322 24.27 -2.43 -10.50
N GLU A 323 23.79 -3.67 -10.39
CA GLU A 323 22.38 -4.01 -10.54
C GLU A 323 21.74 -4.52 -9.25
N LEU A 324 20.41 -4.42 -9.18
CA LEU A 324 19.60 -5.00 -8.11
C LEU A 324 19.57 -6.54 -8.20
N PRO A 325 19.22 -7.27 -7.13
CA PRO A 325 18.89 -8.69 -7.20
C PRO A 325 17.82 -8.97 -8.26
N LEU A 326 17.97 -10.06 -9.00
CA LEU A 326 17.01 -10.45 -10.03
C LEU A 326 15.66 -10.87 -9.43
N GLU A 327 14.55 -10.42 -10.02
CA GLU A 327 13.20 -10.81 -9.58
C GLU A 327 12.92 -12.31 -9.77
N GLY A 328 13.47 -12.91 -10.84
CA GLY A 328 13.39 -14.34 -11.12
C GLY A 328 12.11 -14.81 -11.81
N THR A 329 11.19 -13.90 -12.12
CA THR A 329 9.97 -14.19 -12.89
C THR A 329 10.10 -13.69 -14.33
N ILE A 330 9.51 -14.43 -15.26
CA ILE A 330 9.40 -14.05 -16.67
C ILE A 330 7.91 -14.05 -17.08
N PRO A 331 7.50 -13.19 -18.03
CA PRO A 331 6.12 -13.18 -18.52
C PRO A 331 5.78 -14.46 -19.29
N ASP A 332 4.51 -14.67 -19.56
CA ASP A 332 4.07 -15.69 -20.52
C ASP A 332 4.49 -15.29 -21.94
N MET A 333 4.70 -16.28 -22.82
CA MET A 333 5.14 -16.05 -24.20
C MET A 333 4.91 -17.25 -25.11
N THR A 334 4.86 -17.00 -26.41
CA THR A 334 4.80 -18.04 -27.44
C THR A 334 6.10 -18.84 -27.47
N SER A 335 6.07 -20.08 -26.94
CA SER A 335 7.26 -20.93 -26.87
C SER A 335 6.94 -22.43 -26.72
N LEU A 336 7.92 -23.28 -27.03
CA LEU A 336 7.90 -24.70 -26.64
C LEU A 336 7.92 -24.78 -25.12
N THR A 337 7.11 -25.68 -24.56
CA THR A 337 7.04 -25.90 -23.11
C THR A 337 8.43 -26.17 -22.51
N GLU A 338 9.27 -26.94 -23.19
CA GLU A 338 10.62 -27.27 -22.73
C GLU A 338 11.55 -26.05 -22.69
N TYR A 339 11.49 -25.19 -23.71
CA TYR A 339 12.28 -23.95 -23.79
C TYR A 339 11.81 -22.95 -22.73
N TYR A 340 10.50 -22.76 -22.59
CA TYR A 340 9.94 -21.88 -21.57
C TYR A 340 10.32 -22.32 -20.15
N VAL A 341 10.15 -23.61 -19.82
CA VAL A 341 10.48 -24.15 -18.49
C VAL A 341 11.99 -24.04 -18.22
N SER A 342 12.83 -24.30 -19.22
CA SER A 342 14.29 -24.17 -19.07
C SER A 342 14.71 -22.72 -18.84
N LEU A 343 14.14 -21.78 -19.61
CA LEU A 343 14.35 -20.35 -19.44
C LEU A 343 13.89 -19.88 -18.05
N GLN A 344 12.69 -20.29 -17.62
CA GLN A 344 12.17 -19.96 -16.30
C GLN A 344 13.11 -20.45 -15.18
N LYS A 345 13.63 -21.67 -15.27
CA LYS A 345 14.60 -22.21 -14.29
C LYS A 345 15.89 -21.41 -14.25
N ILE A 346 16.37 -20.89 -15.38
CA ILE A 346 17.58 -20.06 -15.46
C ILE A 346 17.37 -18.74 -14.68
N TYR A 347 16.24 -18.06 -14.88
CA TYR A 347 15.90 -16.85 -14.12
C TYR A 347 15.72 -17.13 -12.63
N GLN A 348 15.02 -18.21 -12.27
CA GLN A 348 14.82 -18.62 -10.87
C GLN A 348 16.14 -18.95 -10.18
N ALA A 349 17.06 -19.66 -10.85
CA ALA A 349 18.36 -20.01 -10.30
C ALA A 349 19.22 -18.77 -10.04
N LYS A 350 19.22 -17.80 -10.96
CA LYS A 350 19.93 -16.53 -10.77
C LYS A 350 19.34 -15.71 -9.61
N ALA A 351 18.01 -15.60 -9.53
CA ALA A 351 17.34 -14.92 -8.42
C ALA A 351 17.63 -15.59 -7.07
N GLU A 352 17.67 -16.92 -7.01
CA GLU A 352 18.02 -17.65 -5.80
C GLU A 352 19.50 -17.43 -5.41
N SER A 353 20.41 -17.40 -6.38
CA SER A 353 21.82 -17.04 -6.14
C SER A 353 21.97 -15.63 -5.59
N ASP A 354 21.23 -14.65 -6.14
CA ASP A 354 21.25 -13.26 -5.67
C ASP A 354 20.67 -13.16 -4.25
N CYS A 355 19.60 -13.90 -3.96
CA CYS A 355 18.99 -13.98 -2.64
C CYS A 355 19.96 -14.57 -1.59
N LEU A 356 20.74 -15.58 -1.94
CA LEU A 356 21.76 -16.17 -1.05
C LEU A 356 22.89 -15.18 -0.75
N ALA A 357 23.35 -14.42 -1.74
CA ALA A 357 24.33 -13.35 -1.54
C ALA A 357 23.78 -12.25 -0.61
N MET A 358 22.54 -11.82 -0.84
CA MET A 358 21.82 -10.90 0.04
C MET A 358 21.70 -11.43 1.46
N GLU A 359 21.35 -12.72 1.64
CA GLU A 359 21.25 -13.34 2.96
C GLU A 359 22.59 -13.30 3.71
N HIS A 360 23.70 -13.60 3.03
CA HIS A 360 25.04 -13.53 3.63
C HIS A 360 25.36 -12.11 4.13
N ARG A 361 25.02 -11.08 3.32
CA ARG A 361 25.21 -9.67 3.69
C ARG A 361 24.36 -9.26 4.88
N VAL A 362 23.08 -9.63 4.88
CA VAL A 362 22.17 -9.36 6.00
C VAL A 362 22.74 -9.94 7.30
N LYS A 363 23.16 -11.22 7.28
CA LYS A 363 23.76 -11.86 8.46
C LYS A 363 25.04 -11.18 8.94
N SER A 364 25.90 -10.77 8.00
CA SER A 364 27.12 -10.02 8.31
C SER A 364 26.82 -8.66 8.95
N ILE A 365 25.86 -7.92 8.40
CA ILE A 365 25.44 -6.61 8.92
C ILE A 365 24.80 -6.74 10.29
N LEU A 366 23.89 -7.71 10.49
CA LEU A 366 23.25 -7.98 11.79
C LEU A 366 24.31 -8.25 12.86
N LYS A 367 25.32 -9.08 12.55
CA LYS A 367 26.45 -9.33 13.45
C LYS A 367 27.25 -8.06 13.75
N ARG A 368 27.50 -7.21 12.74
CA ARG A 368 28.23 -5.93 12.88
C ARG A 368 27.50 -4.95 13.81
N ILE A 369 26.18 -4.88 13.73
CA ILE A 369 25.35 -3.99 14.57
C ILE A 369 24.94 -4.62 15.91
N GLY A 370 25.39 -5.84 16.20
CA GLY A 370 25.12 -6.52 17.48
C GLY A 370 23.74 -7.16 17.60
N ARG A 371 23.04 -7.40 16.49
CA ARG A 371 21.77 -8.15 16.44
C ARG A 371 22.01 -9.62 16.13
N ASP A 372 21.05 -10.48 16.51
CA ASP A 372 21.06 -11.88 16.13
C ASP A 372 21.06 -12.02 14.58
N PRO A 373 22.06 -12.72 13.98
CA PRO A 373 22.13 -12.96 12.54
C PRO A 373 20.90 -13.67 11.97
N GLU A 374 20.14 -14.42 12.77
CA GLU A 374 18.94 -15.13 12.30
C GLU A 374 17.65 -14.36 12.59
N SER A 375 17.73 -13.12 13.11
CA SER A 375 16.54 -12.32 13.43
C SER A 375 15.69 -11.94 12.22
N ILE A 376 16.26 -11.94 11.01
CA ILE A 376 15.55 -11.68 9.76
C ILE A 376 15.42 -12.99 8.97
N SER A 377 14.19 -13.47 8.81
CA SER A 377 13.94 -14.75 8.14
C SER A 377 14.31 -14.73 6.65
N ARG A 378 14.78 -15.88 6.13
CA ARG A 378 15.03 -16.08 4.68
C ARG A 378 13.81 -15.80 3.81
N ALA A 379 12.60 -16.12 4.28
CA ALA A 379 11.37 -15.83 3.55
C ALA A 379 11.20 -14.31 3.33
N TYR A 380 11.47 -13.51 4.36
CA TYR A 380 11.40 -12.04 4.27
C TYR A 380 12.48 -11.47 3.34
N ILE A 381 13.72 -11.99 3.42
CA ILE A 381 14.82 -11.61 2.51
C ILE A 381 14.46 -11.93 1.05
N LYS A 382 13.87 -13.10 0.79
CA LYS A 382 13.43 -13.52 -0.54
C LYS A 382 12.33 -12.61 -1.10
N THR A 383 11.31 -12.28 -0.29
CA THR A 383 10.28 -11.29 -0.68
C THR A 383 10.90 -9.92 -0.97
N PHE A 384 11.88 -9.48 -0.17
CA PHE A 384 12.59 -8.23 -0.41
C PHE A 384 13.35 -8.26 -1.73
N CYS A 385 14.15 -9.30 -2.01
CA CYS A 385 14.93 -9.46 -3.25
C CYS A 385 14.04 -9.39 -4.49
N LYS A 386 12.91 -10.11 -4.46
CA LYS A 386 11.92 -10.13 -5.55
C LYS A 386 11.34 -8.74 -5.86
N ASN A 387 11.29 -7.86 -4.87
CA ASN A 387 10.60 -6.59 -4.96
C ASN A 387 11.51 -5.36 -4.80
N THR A 388 12.83 -5.52 -4.94
CA THR A 388 13.80 -4.41 -4.82
C THR A 388 13.54 -3.25 -5.78
N ARG A 389 12.99 -3.52 -6.97
CA ARG A 389 12.57 -2.50 -7.95
C ARG A 389 11.27 -1.77 -7.57
N LYS A 390 10.55 -2.29 -6.58
CA LYS A 390 9.19 -1.89 -6.19
C LYS A 390 9.14 -1.30 -4.77
N LEU A 391 10.29 -1.07 -4.14
CA LEU A 391 10.36 -0.49 -2.80
C LEU A 391 9.80 0.94 -2.80
N LYS A 392 9.11 1.29 -1.72
CA LYS A 392 8.70 2.68 -1.44
C LYS A 392 8.93 2.98 0.03
N VAL A 393 9.35 4.21 0.32
CA VAL A 393 9.44 4.75 1.68
C VAL A 393 8.54 5.97 1.72
N CYS A 394 7.50 5.92 2.55
CA CYS A 394 6.54 7.00 2.74
C CYS A 394 6.82 7.67 4.08
N ARG A 395 7.08 8.97 4.08
CA ARG A 395 7.30 9.76 5.30
C ARG A 395 6.19 10.78 5.43
N TYR A 396 5.56 10.82 6.60
CA TYR A 396 4.39 11.64 6.82
C TYR A 396 4.70 12.74 7.82
N ARG A 397 3.98 13.85 7.65
CA ARG A 397 3.95 14.93 8.62
C ARG A 397 3.00 14.59 9.75
N SER A 398 3.33 15.03 10.96
CA SER A 398 2.41 14.93 12.09
C SER A 398 1.20 15.83 11.88
N MET A 399 0.09 15.52 12.56
CA MET A 399 -1.10 16.38 12.49
C MET A 399 -0.82 17.76 13.10
N GLU A 400 0.04 17.83 14.12
CA GLU A 400 0.49 19.11 14.70
C GLU A 400 1.19 20.00 13.66
N GLU A 401 2.11 19.44 12.87
CA GLU A 401 2.76 20.16 11.77
C GLU A 401 1.78 20.57 10.69
N GLU A 402 0.85 19.70 10.32
CA GLU A 402 -0.22 19.99 9.36
C GLU A 402 -1.12 21.15 9.83
N PHE A 403 -1.39 21.21 11.13
CA PHE A 403 -2.38 22.13 11.69
C PHE A 403 -1.77 23.50 12.00
N SER A 404 -0.53 23.51 12.47
CA SER A 404 0.18 24.70 12.96
C SER A 404 1.18 25.27 11.94
N SER A 405 1.70 24.47 11.02
CA SER A 405 2.67 24.91 10.00
C SER A 405 2.50 24.20 8.65
N PRO A 406 1.33 24.28 7.99
CA PRO A 406 1.07 23.55 6.76
C PRO A 406 2.04 23.91 5.62
N ALA A 407 2.17 23.02 4.64
CA ALA A 407 2.98 23.19 3.44
C ALA A 407 2.35 24.27 2.55
N LEU A 408 2.62 25.53 2.87
CA LEU A 408 1.97 26.70 2.26
C LEU A 408 1.97 26.67 0.73
N SER A 409 3.04 26.20 0.10
CA SER A 409 3.13 26.08 -1.35
C SER A 409 2.11 25.08 -1.92
N GLU A 410 1.89 23.95 -1.26
CA GLU A 410 0.89 22.96 -1.68
C GLU A 410 -0.51 23.46 -1.40
N VAL A 411 -0.75 24.05 -0.22
CA VAL A 411 -2.07 24.60 0.11
C VAL A 411 -2.48 25.70 -0.85
N GLN A 412 -1.57 26.61 -1.21
CA GLN A 412 -1.84 27.66 -2.20
C GLN A 412 -2.16 27.08 -3.58
N LYS A 413 -1.48 26.01 -4.01
CA LYS A 413 -1.81 25.31 -5.27
C LYS A 413 -3.22 24.74 -5.23
N TYR A 414 -3.61 24.09 -4.15
CA TYR A 414 -4.95 23.51 -4.03
C TYR A 414 -6.05 24.57 -4.01
N PHE A 415 -5.83 25.74 -3.42
CA PHE A 415 -6.79 26.85 -3.50
C PHE A 415 -6.86 27.49 -4.90
N ALA A 416 -5.74 27.52 -5.62
CA ALA A 416 -5.68 28.08 -6.97
C ALA A 416 -6.24 27.15 -8.05
N ASP A 417 -6.27 25.84 -7.79
CA ASP A 417 -6.81 24.83 -8.68
C ASP A 417 -8.33 24.69 -8.52
N GLU A 418 -9.08 25.07 -9.56
CA GLU A 418 -10.55 24.99 -9.57
C GLU A 418 -11.06 23.57 -9.31
N ASP A 419 -10.34 22.55 -9.76
CA ASP A 419 -10.73 21.16 -9.59
C ASP A 419 -10.46 20.62 -8.18
N SER A 420 -9.50 21.18 -7.44
CA SER A 420 -9.11 20.68 -6.10
C SER A 420 -9.55 21.59 -4.95
N CYS A 421 -9.93 22.84 -5.24
CA CYS A 421 -10.23 23.83 -4.20
C CYS A 421 -11.35 23.40 -3.26
N TYR A 422 -12.33 22.62 -3.72
CA TYR A 422 -13.43 22.10 -2.89
C TYR A 422 -12.90 21.27 -1.71
N ALA A 423 -11.83 20.51 -1.92
CA ALA A 423 -11.26 19.64 -0.90
C ALA A 423 -10.60 20.46 0.22
N MET A 424 -9.87 21.52 -0.15
CA MET A 424 -9.34 22.46 0.84
C MET A 424 -10.43 23.20 1.60
N ASN A 425 -11.50 23.60 0.90
CA ASN A 425 -12.66 24.23 1.54
C ASN A 425 -13.26 23.30 2.59
N PHE A 426 -13.55 22.03 2.25
CA PHE A 426 -14.07 21.07 3.22
C PHE A 426 -13.09 20.81 4.37
N TYR A 427 -11.81 20.66 4.09
CA TYR A 427 -10.78 20.49 5.13
C TYR A 427 -10.83 21.63 6.16
N VAL A 428 -10.79 22.89 5.68
CA VAL A 428 -10.85 24.09 6.55
C VAL A 428 -12.18 24.16 7.30
N LEU A 429 -13.30 23.88 6.63
CA LEU A 429 -14.63 23.93 7.24
C LEU A 429 -14.80 22.87 8.33
N LEU A 430 -14.27 21.66 8.16
CA LEU A 430 -14.34 20.61 9.17
C LEU A 430 -13.50 20.95 10.41
N ARG A 431 -12.33 21.59 10.23
CA ARG A 431 -11.58 22.16 11.37
C ARG A 431 -12.34 23.30 12.05
N ALA A 432 -13.02 24.14 11.27
CA ALA A 432 -13.84 25.23 11.80
C ALA A 432 -15.03 24.72 12.63
N VAL A 433 -15.64 23.61 12.22
CA VAL A 433 -16.70 22.91 12.98
C VAL A 433 -16.19 22.51 14.37
N ASP A 434 -14.99 21.91 14.45
CA ASP A 434 -14.43 21.49 15.75
C ASP A 434 -14.11 22.67 16.66
N ARG A 435 -13.58 23.75 16.09
CA ARG A 435 -13.32 24.99 16.83
C ARG A 435 -14.59 25.59 17.42
N LEU A 436 -15.69 25.54 16.67
CA LEU A 436 -16.99 25.99 17.16
C LEU A 436 -17.56 25.06 18.23
N ALA A 437 -17.47 23.75 18.04
CA ALA A 437 -17.95 22.77 19.01
C ALA A 437 -17.21 22.88 20.36
N ALA A 438 -15.92 23.24 20.34
CA ALA A 438 -15.14 23.53 21.55
C ALA A 438 -15.59 24.83 22.25
N SER A 439 -16.07 25.82 21.49
CA SER A 439 -16.46 27.14 22.02
C SER A 439 -17.94 27.22 22.43
N TYR A 440 -18.79 26.42 21.81
CA TYR A 440 -20.23 26.39 22.00
C TYR A 440 -20.66 24.93 22.11
N SER A 441 -21.40 24.55 23.16
CA SER A 441 -21.91 23.19 23.37
C SER A 441 -22.97 22.74 22.35
N ARG A 442 -22.99 23.32 21.14
CA ARG A 442 -23.92 23.01 20.04
C ARG A 442 -23.25 23.19 18.67
N LEU A 443 -23.55 22.26 17.76
CA LEU A 443 -23.07 22.20 16.38
C LEU A 443 -23.47 23.43 15.53
N PRO A 444 -22.74 23.72 14.43
CA PRO A 444 -22.86 24.97 13.68
C PRO A 444 -24.14 25.05 12.85
N GLY A 445 -25.27 25.40 13.49
CA GLY A 445 -26.49 25.83 12.81
C GLY A 445 -26.49 27.31 12.40
N ILE A 446 -25.35 28.01 12.53
CA ILE A 446 -25.27 29.46 12.31
C ILE A 446 -24.12 29.75 11.33
N PHE A 447 -24.50 30.08 10.09
CA PHE A 447 -23.61 30.39 8.96
C PHE A 447 -22.49 31.38 9.35
N ASP A 448 -22.84 32.52 9.94
CA ASP A 448 -21.88 33.58 10.27
C ASP A 448 -20.81 33.11 11.25
N ARG A 449 -21.17 32.24 12.21
CA ARG A 449 -20.23 31.70 13.19
C ARG A 449 -19.27 30.72 12.53
N LEU A 450 -19.77 29.86 11.64
CA LEU A 450 -18.93 28.91 10.91
C LEU A 450 -17.94 29.64 9.99
N LYS A 451 -18.42 30.64 9.26
CA LYS A 451 -17.57 31.49 8.42
C LYS A 451 -16.49 32.19 9.24
N ALA A 452 -16.84 32.77 10.38
CA ALA A 452 -15.86 33.42 11.27
C ALA A 452 -14.81 32.44 11.82
N ALA A 453 -15.23 31.24 12.24
CA ALA A 453 -14.32 30.20 12.70
C ALA A 453 -13.39 29.71 11.58
N ALA A 454 -13.91 29.55 10.35
CA ALA A 454 -13.14 29.11 9.21
C ALA A 454 -12.10 30.17 8.76
N VAL A 455 -12.45 31.45 8.80
CA VAL A 455 -11.49 32.55 8.59
C VAL A 455 -10.38 32.54 9.64
N SER A 456 -10.72 32.23 10.90
CA SER A 456 -9.73 32.06 11.96
C SER A 456 -8.80 30.87 11.68
N VAL A 457 -9.32 29.73 11.22
CA VAL A 457 -8.50 28.57 10.83
C VAL A 457 -7.54 28.93 9.69
N LEU A 458 -8.02 29.62 8.65
CA LEU A 458 -7.18 30.09 7.55
C LEU A 458 -6.06 31.02 8.02
N SER A 459 -6.36 31.92 8.97
CA SER A 459 -5.36 32.81 9.55
C SER A 459 -4.27 32.04 10.28
N ASP A 460 -4.63 31.02 11.06
CA ASP A 460 -3.67 30.17 11.79
C ASP A 460 -2.81 29.35 10.82
N MET A 461 -3.39 28.90 9.71
CA MET A 461 -2.69 28.23 8.61
C MET A 461 -1.81 29.17 7.77
N GLY A 462 -1.77 30.47 8.06
CA GLY A 462 -0.96 31.46 7.32
C GLY A 462 -1.56 31.91 5.97
N LEU A 463 -2.83 31.61 5.70
CA LEU A 463 -3.51 31.86 4.43
C LEU A 463 -4.38 33.12 4.48
N LYS A 464 -3.75 34.26 4.81
CA LYS A 464 -4.45 35.54 4.87
C LYS A 464 -4.92 35.97 3.47
N GLY A 465 -6.23 36.02 3.27
CA GLY A 465 -6.86 36.43 2.02
C GLY A 465 -7.40 35.29 1.14
N ALA A 466 -7.24 34.03 1.55
CA ALA A 466 -7.95 32.93 0.89
C ALA A 466 -9.47 33.05 1.13
N SER A 467 -10.26 32.94 0.05
CA SER A 467 -11.71 32.95 0.10
C SER A 467 -12.26 31.53 0.21
N LEU A 468 -13.24 31.32 1.08
CA LEU A 468 -14.01 30.09 1.14
C LEU A 468 -15.27 30.20 0.28
N SER A 469 -15.70 29.08 -0.30
CA SER A 469 -16.98 28.98 -0.98
C SER A 469 -18.14 29.14 0.01
N GLU A 470 -18.97 30.17 -0.21
CA GLU A 470 -20.15 30.41 0.63
C GLU A 470 -21.19 29.29 0.51
N ASP A 471 -21.28 28.65 -0.66
CA ASP A 471 -22.14 27.49 -0.87
C ASP A 471 -21.71 26.32 0.01
N LEU A 472 -20.40 26.05 0.08
CA LEU A 472 -19.86 24.99 0.94
C LEU A 472 -20.02 25.31 2.43
N VAL A 473 -19.87 26.58 2.84
CA VAL A 473 -20.17 27.00 4.22
C VAL A 473 -21.65 26.73 4.54
N THR A 474 -22.55 27.05 3.61
CA THR A 474 -24.00 26.82 3.76
C THR A 474 -24.30 25.34 3.89
N GLU A 475 -23.71 24.50 3.04
CA GLU A 475 -23.93 23.05 3.06
C GLU A 475 -23.36 22.41 4.34
N VAL A 476 -22.18 22.82 4.83
CA VAL A 476 -21.65 22.32 6.11
C VAL A 476 -22.54 22.72 7.30
N CYS A 477 -23.13 23.92 7.28
CA CYS A 477 -24.15 24.29 8.27
C CYS A 477 -25.41 23.42 8.14
N ARG A 478 -25.87 23.18 6.91
CA ARG A 478 -27.04 22.34 6.63
C ARG A 478 -26.84 20.89 7.08
N PHE A 479 -25.63 20.36 6.95
CA PHE A 479 -25.29 18.99 7.39
C PHE A 479 -25.43 18.82 8.89
N ALA A 480 -25.20 19.87 9.69
CA ALA A 480 -25.45 19.90 11.13
C ALA A 480 -24.88 18.70 11.92
N GLY A 481 -23.73 18.15 11.49
CA GLY A 481 -23.08 17.00 12.13
C GLY A 481 -23.69 15.64 11.83
N ALA A 482 -24.62 15.55 10.87
CA ALA A 482 -25.23 14.28 10.48
C ALA A 482 -24.18 13.30 9.93
N GLU A 483 -24.28 12.03 10.32
CA GLU A 483 -23.47 10.95 9.76
C GLU A 483 -24.34 10.10 8.84
N ILE A 484 -24.29 10.40 7.54
CA ILE A 484 -25.12 9.77 6.51
C ILE A 484 -24.50 8.42 6.14
N HIS A 485 -25.24 7.33 6.28
CA HIS A 485 -24.72 5.96 6.14
C HIS A 485 -23.97 5.71 4.80
N PRO A 486 -24.49 6.10 3.61
CA PRO A 486 -23.72 5.98 2.37
C PRO A 486 -22.33 6.63 2.38
N VAL A 487 -22.18 7.80 3.01
CA VAL A 487 -20.90 8.50 3.13
C VAL A 487 -20.01 7.78 4.14
N ALA A 488 -20.58 7.38 5.27
CA ALA A 488 -19.90 6.58 6.29
C ALA A 488 -19.37 5.25 5.73
N ALA A 489 -20.14 4.57 4.87
CA ALA A 489 -19.74 3.35 4.19
C ALA A 489 -18.59 3.58 3.20
N PHE A 490 -18.64 4.67 2.43
CA PHE A 490 -17.56 5.04 1.51
C PHE A 490 -16.26 5.36 2.27
N ILE A 491 -16.34 6.21 3.29
CA ILE A 491 -15.19 6.60 4.12
C ILE A 491 -14.65 5.41 4.91
N GLY A 492 -15.52 4.57 5.46
CA GLY A 492 -15.15 3.33 6.14
C GLY A 492 -14.45 2.36 5.19
N GLY A 493 -14.90 2.27 3.93
CA GLY A 493 -14.23 1.57 2.84
C GLY A 493 -12.79 2.05 2.62
N VAL A 494 -12.61 3.36 2.39
CA VAL A 494 -11.29 3.96 2.21
C VAL A 494 -10.39 3.71 3.43
N ALA A 495 -10.88 4.01 4.63
CA ALA A 495 -10.12 3.83 5.87
C ALA A 495 -9.69 2.37 6.08
N SER A 496 -10.60 1.41 5.88
CA SER A 496 -10.28 -0.02 6.00
C SER A 496 -9.22 -0.48 4.99
N GLN A 497 -9.28 0.02 3.75
CA GLN A 497 -8.29 -0.31 2.74
C GLN A 497 -6.91 0.26 3.11
N GLU A 498 -6.83 1.47 3.64
CA GLU A 498 -5.56 2.03 4.12
C GLU A 498 -4.97 1.22 5.28
N VAL A 499 -5.81 0.77 6.21
CA VAL A 499 -5.38 -0.14 7.28
C VAL A 499 -4.80 -1.44 6.70
N ILE A 500 -5.44 -2.03 5.69
CA ILE A 500 -4.92 -3.24 5.01
C ILE A 500 -3.55 -2.98 4.39
N LYS A 501 -3.35 -1.86 3.69
CA LYS A 501 -2.05 -1.49 3.10
C LYS A 501 -0.98 -1.37 4.18
N LEU A 502 -1.29 -0.67 5.28
CA LEU A 502 -0.37 -0.39 6.39
C LEU A 502 0.00 -1.66 7.16
N VAL A 503 -0.95 -2.57 7.37
CA VAL A 503 -0.71 -3.86 8.04
C VAL A 503 0.11 -4.80 7.16
N THR A 504 -0.27 -4.93 5.89
CA THR A 504 0.37 -5.87 4.96
C THR A 504 1.73 -5.39 4.45
N LYS A 505 2.00 -4.07 4.54
CA LYS A 505 3.14 -3.40 3.89
C LYS A 505 3.18 -3.62 2.38
N GLN A 506 1.98 -3.75 1.79
CA GLN A 506 1.74 -3.88 0.37
C GLN A 506 0.90 -2.71 -0.13
N PHE A 507 1.06 -2.39 -1.42
CA PHE A 507 0.53 -1.16 -2.04
C PHE A 507 1.06 0.11 -1.37
N VAL A 508 0.84 1.25 -2.00
CA VAL A 508 1.24 2.56 -1.45
C VAL A 508 0.06 3.15 -0.67
N PRO A 509 0.19 3.41 0.64
CA PRO A 509 -0.84 4.11 1.39
C PRO A 509 -0.95 5.56 0.91
N LEU A 510 -2.11 6.17 1.15
CA LEU A 510 -2.38 7.58 0.91
C LEU A 510 -1.32 8.43 1.60
N ASN A 511 -0.87 9.52 0.98
CA ASN A 511 0.07 10.47 1.57
C ASN A 511 -0.67 11.78 1.88
N GLY A 512 -0.98 12.01 3.17
CA GLY A 512 -1.71 13.18 3.63
C GLY A 512 -3.19 12.90 3.89
N THR A 513 -4.05 13.88 3.61
CA THR A 513 -5.47 13.89 3.98
C THR A 513 -6.34 13.69 2.75
N PHE A 514 -7.05 12.57 2.67
CA PHE A 514 -8.07 12.31 1.66
C PHE A 514 -9.37 13.00 2.04
N ILE A 515 -9.96 13.73 1.10
CA ILE A 515 -11.25 14.41 1.23
C ILE A 515 -12.20 13.91 0.15
N PHE A 516 -13.41 13.56 0.57
CA PHE A 516 -14.52 13.18 -0.31
C PHE A 516 -15.58 14.26 -0.34
N ASN A 517 -16.04 14.61 -1.53
CA ASN A 517 -17.19 15.46 -1.78
C ASN A 517 -18.30 14.62 -2.43
N GLY A 518 -19.27 14.21 -1.61
CA GLY A 518 -20.45 13.47 -2.03
C GLY A 518 -21.52 14.31 -2.73
N ILE A 519 -21.38 15.64 -2.79
CA ILE A 519 -22.27 16.51 -3.59
C ILE A 519 -21.97 16.29 -5.08
N ASP A 520 -20.68 16.28 -5.46
CA ASP A 520 -20.23 16.17 -6.85
C ASP A 520 -19.58 14.81 -7.17
N LEU A 521 -19.53 13.89 -6.20
CA LEU A 521 -18.86 12.59 -6.29
C LEU A 521 -17.37 12.68 -6.68
N LYS A 522 -16.70 13.72 -6.18
CA LYS A 522 -15.25 13.94 -6.38
C LYS A 522 -14.48 13.61 -5.10
N SER A 523 -13.20 13.25 -5.25
CA SER A 523 -12.29 13.11 -4.11
C SER A 523 -10.89 13.61 -4.45
N GLN A 524 -10.16 14.10 -3.44
CA GLN A 524 -8.81 14.63 -3.58
C GLN A 524 -7.95 14.22 -2.38
N VAL A 525 -6.68 13.94 -2.62
CA VAL A 525 -5.67 13.76 -1.56
C VAL A 525 -4.87 15.04 -1.43
N LEU A 526 -4.81 15.57 -0.21
CA LEU A 526 -4.12 16.80 0.14
C LEU A 526 -2.82 16.47 0.87
N ALA A 527 -1.68 16.84 0.30
CA ALA A 527 -0.38 16.75 0.95
C ALA A 527 -0.13 18.06 1.73
N LEU A 528 -0.62 18.11 2.97
CA LEU A 528 -0.75 19.32 3.78
C LEU A 528 0.45 19.64 4.67
#